data_AF-A0A662RED6-F1
#
_entry.id   AF-A0A662RED6-F1
#
_cell.length_a   1.000
_cell.length_b   1.000
_cell.length_c   1.000
_cell.angle_alpha   90.00
_cell.angle_beta   90.00
_cell.angle_gamma   90.00
#
_symmetry.space_group_name_H-M   'P 1'
#
loop_
_entity.id
_entity.type
_entity.pdbx_description
1 polymer ?
#
loop_
_entity_poly.entity_id
_entity_poly.type
_entity_poly.pdbx_seq_one_letter_code
_entity_poly.pdbx_strand_id
1 'polypeptide(L)'
;MRIWDIPPDLMCRNHLLGEHREIHAVWSIITNNKKAYSNHPEIMRWRGRLKALYLRHEALVIEMAARGYKHHTPMDPELATGEAVQTEFVATYEEQVKILRSRGCECRV
;
A
#
# COMPACT_ATOMS: atom_id res chain seq x y z
N MET A 1 5.44 -8.20 -4.23
CA MET A 1 4.63 -7.01 -3.91
C MET A 1 4.60 -6.84 -2.40
N ARG A 2 4.55 -5.61 -1.89
CA ARG A 2 4.42 -5.36 -0.45
C ARG A 2 3.70 -4.04 -0.21
N ILE A 3 2.72 -4.09 0.69
CA ILE A 3 2.03 -2.90 1.22
C ILE A 3 2.35 -2.85 2.71
N TRP A 4 2.84 -1.70 3.17
CA TRP A 4 3.33 -1.57 4.54
C TRP A 4 2.20 -1.11 5.45
N ASP A 5 2.13 -1.69 6.64
CA ASP A 5 1.25 -1.25 7.72
C ASP A 5 1.90 -0.17 8.59
N ILE A 6 2.85 0.55 7.99
CA ILE A 6 3.64 1.61 8.60
C ILE A 6 3.07 2.97 8.18
N PRO A 7 2.94 3.94 9.09
CA PRO A 7 2.56 5.31 8.73
C PRO A 7 3.44 5.88 7.60
N PRO A 8 2.85 6.48 6.55
CA PRO A 8 3.62 6.96 5.38
C PRO A 8 4.74 7.94 5.72
N ASP A 9 4.53 8.79 6.72
CA ASP A 9 5.50 9.78 7.18
C ASP A 9 6.77 9.12 7.76
N LEU A 10 6.68 7.91 8.29
CA LEU A 10 7.83 7.16 8.79
C LEU A 10 8.63 6.46 7.68
N MET A 11 8.08 6.36 6.46
CA MET A 11 8.78 5.70 5.36
C MET A 11 9.74 6.64 4.65
N CYS A 12 10.91 6.15 4.24
CA CYS A 12 11.80 6.89 3.34
C CYS A 12 11.18 7.02 1.93
N ARG A 13 11.77 7.87 1.08
CA ARG A 13 11.31 8.08 -0.30
C ARG A 13 11.10 6.78 -1.07
N ASN A 14 12.05 5.85 -0.99
CA ASN A 14 12.00 4.62 -1.80
C ASN A 14 10.86 3.69 -1.37
N HIS A 15 10.59 3.60 -0.06
CA HIS A 15 9.49 2.76 0.44
C HIS A 15 8.13 3.44 0.22
N LEU A 16 8.02 4.76 0.38
CA LEU A 16 6.80 5.52 0.09
C LEU A 16 6.38 5.37 -1.38
N LEU A 17 7.30 5.68 -2.32
CA LEU A 17 7.02 5.60 -3.76
C LEU A 17 6.91 4.15 -4.23
N GLY A 18 7.68 3.24 -3.62
CA GLY A 18 7.59 1.81 -3.90
C GLY A 18 6.21 1.27 -3.56
N GLU A 19 5.72 1.53 -2.34
CA GLU A 19 4.39 1.10 -1.92
C GLU A 19 3.28 1.68 -2.79
N HIS A 20 3.34 2.97 -3.11
CA HIS A 20 2.38 3.63 -4.00
C HIS A 20 2.22 2.87 -5.32
N ARG A 21 3.34 2.46 -5.93
CA ARG A 21 3.34 1.66 -7.16
C ARG A 21 2.76 0.25 -6.97
N GLU A 22 3.10 -0.42 -5.87
CA GLU A 22 2.58 -1.77 -5.59
C GLU A 22 1.08 -1.77 -5.33
N ILE A 23 0.52 -0.71 -4.73
CA ILE A 23 -0.94 -0.55 -4.56
C ILE A 23 -1.64 -0.54 -5.92
N HIS A 24 -1.12 0.16 -6.93
CA HIS A 24 -1.70 0.12 -8.28
C HIS A 24 -1.69 -1.27 -8.90
N ALA A 25 -0.65 -2.07 -8.65
CA ALA A 25 -0.59 -3.45 -9.11
C ALA A 25 -1.68 -4.31 -8.43
N VAL A 26 -1.81 -4.20 -7.11
CA VAL A 26 -2.85 -4.91 -6.33
C VAL A 26 -4.24 -4.52 -6.81
N TRP A 27 -4.51 -3.21 -6.91
CA TRP A 27 -5.75 -2.64 -7.40
C TRP A 27 -6.11 -3.21 -8.77
N SER A 28 -5.19 -3.12 -9.74
CA SER A 28 -5.41 -3.59 -11.11
C SER A 28 -5.68 -5.09 -11.19
N ILE A 29 -5.01 -5.90 -10.37
CA ILE A 29 -5.24 -7.35 -10.34
C ILE A 29 -6.65 -7.67 -9.83
N ILE A 30 -7.09 -7.00 -8.77
CA ILE A 30 -8.40 -7.25 -8.16
C ILE A 30 -9.52 -6.70 -9.04
N THR A 31 -9.46 -5.43 -9.46
CA THR A 31 -10.54 -4.78 -10.22
C THR A 31 -10.74 -5.35 -11.62
N ASN A 32 -9.67 -5.83 -12.26
CA ASN A 32 -9.75 -6.46 -13.59
C ASN A 32 -9.81 -8.00 -13.53
N ASN A 33 -9.99 -8.59 -12.33
CA ASN A 33 -10.05 -10.03 -12.11
C ASN A 33 -8.92 -10.82 -12.81
N LYS A 34 -7.68 -10.32 -12.70
CA LYS A 34 -6.52 -10.94 -13.36
C LYS A 34 -6.16 -12.24 -12.64
N LYS A 35 -5.89 -13.31 -13.42
CA LYS A 35 -5.51 -14.63 -12.88
C LYS A 35 -4.06 -14.68 -12.40
N ALA A 36 -3.15 -13.99 -13.09
CA ALA A 36 -1.74 -13.95 -12.72
C ALA A 36 -1.57 -13.23 -11.36
N TYR A 37 -0.76 -13.81 -10.47
CA TYR A 37 -0.50 -13.32 -9.10
C TYR A 37 -1.73 -13.25 -8.18
N SER A 38 -2.87 -13.78 -8.60
CA SER A 38 -4.14 -13.75 -7.84
C SER A 38 -4.08 -14.45 -6.47
N ASN A 39 -3.11 -15.36 -6.28
CA ASN A 39 -2.85 -16.08 -5.04
C ASN A 39 -1.67 -15.48 -4.23
N HIS A 40 -1.14 -14.32 -4.63
CA HIS A 40 -0.11 -13.64 -3.85
C HIS A 40 -0.72 -13.15 -2.51
N PRO A 41 -0.03 -13.27 -1.36
CA PRO A 41 -0.56 -12.88 -0.05
C PRO A 41 -1.18 -11.49 -0.01
N GLU A 42 -0.50 -10.47 -0.56
CA GLU A 42 -1.07 -9.12 -0.69
C GLU A 42 -2.37 -9.10 -1.52
N ILE A 43 -2.48 -9.80 -2.64
CA ILE A 43 -3.75 -9.80 -3.39
C ILE A 43 -4.88 -10.38 -2.56
N MET A 44 -4.63 -11.52 -1.90
CA MET A 44 -5.63 -12.18 -1.07
C MET A 44 -6.06 -11.29 0.11
N ARG A 45 -5.09 -10.65 0.75
CA ARG A 45 -5.29 -9.71 1.86
C ARG A 45 -6.26 -8.58 1.50
N TRP A 46 -6.17 -8.02 0.29
CA TRP A 46 -6.97 -6.86 -0.13
C TRP A 46 -8.28 -7.20 -0.86
N ARG A 47 -8.56 -8.48 -1.14
CA ARG A 47 -9.87 -8.90 -1.69
C ARG A 47 -11.00 -8.56 -0.71
N GLY A 48 -12.05 -7.93 -1.22
CA GLY A 48 -13.18 -7.45 -0.39
C GLY A 48 -12.89 -6.17 0.40
N ARG A 49 -11.70 -5.58 0.25
CA ARG A 49 -11.22 -4.41 1.02
C ARG A 49 -10.62 -3.33 0.14
N LEU A 50 -11.18 -3.13 -1.06
CA LEU A 50 -10.70 -2.11 -2.00
C LEU A 50 -10.87 -0.70 -1.43
N LYS A 51 -11.91 -0.45 -0.63
CA LYS A 51 -12.07 0.82 0.09
C LYS A 51 -10.91 1.09 1.03
N ALA A 52 -10.48 0.12 1.83
CA ALA A 52 -9.29 0.25 2.68
C ALA A 52 -8.01 0.50 1.85
N LEU A 53 -7.83 -0.21 0.73
CA LEU A 53 -6.68 -0.03 -0.16
C LEU A 53 -6.64 1.37 -0.79
N TYR A 54 -7.80 1.90 -1.17
CA TYR A 54 -7.97 3.26 -1.64
C TYR A 54 -7.55 4.28 -0.59
N LEU A 55 -8.04 4.14 0.64
CA LEU A 55 -7.66 5.04 1.73
C LEU A 55 -6.16 4.97 2.04
N ARG A 56 -5.55 3.78 1.94
CA ARG A 56 -4.10 3.63 2.08
C ARG A 56 -3.35 4.38 0.98
N HIS A 57 -3.79 4.28 -0.27
CA HIS A 57 -3.22 5.06 -1.38
C HIS A 57 -3.32 6.57 -1.11
N GLU A 58 -4.48 7.08 -0.70
CA GLU A 58 -4.65 8.49 -0.40
C GLU A 58 -3.72 8.96 0.72
N ALA A 59 -3.49 8.14 1.75
CA ALA A 59 -2.52 8.45 2.79
C ALA A 59 -1.08 8.57 2.25
N LEU A 60 -0.69 7.72 1.29
CA LEU A 60 0.60 7.86 0.60
C LEU A 60 0.64 9.14 -0.25
N VAL A 61 -0.43 9.47 -0.97
CA VAL A 61 -0.52 10.67 -1.81
C VAL A 61 -0.41 11.94 -0.97
N ILE A 62 -1.07 11.99 0.19
CA ILE A 62 -0.97 13.11 1.14
C ILE A 62 0.49 13.30 1.58
N GLU A 63 1.17 12.23 1.97
CA GLU A 63 2.58 12.31 2.36
C GLU A 63 3.49 12.68 1.18
N MET A 64 3.20 12.16 -0.01
CA MET A 64 3.92 12.53 -1.23
C MET A 64 3.80 14.04 -1.51
N ALA A 65 2.58 14.60 -1.38
CA ALA A 65 2.34 16.02 -1.55
C ALA A 65 3.05 16.85 -0.47
N ALA A 66 3.03 16.40 0.80
CA ALA A 66 3.75 17.05 1.89
C ALA A 66 5.27 17.12 1.64
N ARG A 67 5.84 16.12 0.95
CA ARG A 67 7.25 16.09 0.51
C ARG A 67 7.52 16.80 -0.82
N GLY A 68 6.51 17.44 -1.41
CA GLY A 68 6.63 18.17 -2.68
C GLY A 68 6.64 17.30 -3.94
N TYR A 69 6.26 16.02 -3.85
CA TYR A 69 6.10 15.16 -5.03
C TYR A 69 4.78 15.48 -5.75
N LYS A 70 4.82 15.47 -7.08
CA LYS A 70 3.63 15.63 -7.91
C LYS A 70 3.04 14.26 -8.22
N HIS A 71 1.84 14.01 -7.72
CA HIS A 71 1.09 12.78 -7.98
C HIS A 71 0.14 12.96 -9.18
N HIS A 72 0.11 11.97 -10.08
CA HIS A 72 -0.62 12.06 -11.35
C HIS A 72 -1.44 10.81 -11.70
N THR A 73 -1.57 9.86 -10.77
CA THR A 73 -2.24 8.58 -11.01
C THR A 73 -3.31 8.33 -9.94
N PRO A 74 -4.36 9.18 -9.85
CA PRO A 74 -5.45 8.94 -8.91
C PRO A 74 -6.11 7.58 -9.19
N MET A 75 -6.58 6.91 -8.12
CA MET A 75 -7.41 5.72 -8.26
C MET A 75 -8.88 6.12 -8.36
N ASP A 76 -9.65 5.30 -9.08
CA ASP A 76 -11.09 5.51 -9.26
C ASP A 76 -11.86 5.25 -7.95
N PRO A 77 -12.48 6.28 -7.34
CA PRO A 77 -13.23 6.12 -6.10
C PRO A 77 -14.49 5.26 -6.26
N GLU A 78 -15.05 5.10 -7.46
CA GLU A 78 -16.23 4.26 -7.68
C GLU A 78 -15.95 2.77 -7.46
N LEU A 79 -14.69 2.35 -7.70
CA LEU A 79 -14.24 0.98 -7.48
C LEU A 79 -13.79 0.74 -6.02
N ALA A 80 -13.72 1.78 -5.18
CA ALA A 80 -13.31 1.72 -3.77
C ALA A 80 -14.42 1.12 -2.87
N THR A 81 -14.73 -0.16 -3.10
CA THR A 81 -15.83 -0.90 -2.44
C THR A 81 -15.33 -1.87 -1.36
N GLY A 82 -16.26 -2.40 -0.56
CA GLY A 82 -15.96 -3.34 0.52
C GLY A 82 -15.54 -2.67 1.83
N GLU A 83 -14.80 -3.40 2.67
CA GLU A 83 -14.41 -2.94 4.00
C GLU A 83 -13.45 -1.74 3.92
N ALA A 84 -13.68 -0.74 4.77
CA ALA A 84 -12.85 0.47 4.86
C ALA A 84 -11.62 0.30 5.75
N VAL A 85 -11.52 -0.81 6.47
CA VAL A 85 -10.41 -1.13 7.39
C VAL A 85 -9.79 -2.45 6.94
N GLN A 86 -8.45 -2.50 6.94
CA GLN A 86 -7.70 -3.73 6.77
C GLN A 86 -7.25 -4.25 8.15
N THR A 87 -7.56 -5.50 8.45
CA THR A 87 -7.22 -6.15 9.74
C THR A 87 -6.25 -7.32 9.60
N GLU A 88 -6.06 -7.83 8.38
CA GLU A 88 -5.14 -8.92 8.08
C GLU A 88 -3.73 -8.39 7.87
N PHE A 89 -2.71 -9.18 8.25
CA PHE A 89 -1.30 -8.85 8.09
C PHE A 89 -0.57 -9.96 7.34
N VAL A 90 0.26 -9.60 6.34
CA VAL A 90 1.23 -10.56 5.75
C VAL A 90 2.45 -10.72 6.67
N ALA A 91 2.81 -9.65 7.37
CA ALA A 91 3.80 -9.62 8.44
C ALA A 91 3.27 -8.65 9.51
N THR A 92 3.44 -8.96 10.79
CA THR A 92 2.95 -8.08 11.86
C THR A 92 3.62 -6.71 11.79
N TYR A 93 3.03 -5.72 12.45
CA TYR A 93 3.63 -4.39 12.52
C TYR A 93 5.09 -4.44 13.01
N GLU A 94 5.36 -5.19 14.08
CA GLU A 94 6.69 -5.33 14.68
C GLU A 94 7.67 -6.01 13.71
N GLU A 95 7.22 -7.00 12.95
CA GLU A 95 8.03 -7.65 11.92
C GLU A 95 8.38 -6.69 10.78
N GLN A 96 7.42 -5.87 10.35
CA GLN A 96 7.66 -4.86 9.33
C GLN A 96 8.67 -3.80 9.79
N VAL A 97 8.56 -3.33 11.03
CA VAL A 97 9.55 -2.42 11.63
C VAL A 97 10.94 -3.05 11.63
N LYS A 98 11.07 -4.32 12.07
CA LYS A 98 12.35 -5.04 12.04
C LYS A 98 12.93 -5.14 10.63
N ILE A 99 12.10 -5.50 9.64
CA ILE A 99 12.50 -5.57 8.24
C ILE A 99 13.05 -4.22 7.77
N LEU A 100 12.32 -3.13 7.98
CA LEU A 100 12.73 -1.79 7.54
C LEU A 100 14.02 -1.33 8.22
N ARG A 101 14.18 -1.54 9.53
CA ARG A 101 15.42 -1.22 10.26
C ARG A 101 16.62 -1.99 9.70
N SER A 102 16.45 -3.28 9.40
CA SER A 102 17.53 -4.11 8.84
C SER A 102 17.98 -3.70 7.45
N ARG A 103 17.21 -2.87 6.72
CA ARG A 103 17.62 -2.36 5.40
C ARG A 103 18.70 -1.28 5.48
N GLY A 104 18.93 -0.68 6.65
CA GLY A 104 19.87 0.44 6.79
C GLY A 104 19.48 1.66 5.95
N CYS A 105 18.17 1.92 5.80
CA CYS A 105 17.64 3.02 5.01
C CYS A 105 17.10 4.14 5.92
N GLU A 106 16.65 5.24 5.32
CA GLU A 106 16.16 6.43 6.04
C GLU A 106 14.73 6.31 6.59
N CYS A 107 14.16 5.10 6.69
CA CYS A 107 12.86 4.93 7.35
C CYS A 107 13.00 5.26 8.85
N ARG A 108 12.08 6.04 9.39
CA ARG A 108 12.03 6.51 10.78
C ARG A 108 11.23 5.56 11.68
N VAL A 109 11.43 4.26 11.51
CA VAL A 109 10.70 3.19 12.22
C VAL A 109 11.53 2.51 13.28
#